data_AF-Q47H04-F1
#
_entry.id   AF-Q47H04-F1
#
_cell.length_a   1.000
_cell.length_b   1.000
_cell.length_c   1.000
_cell.angle_alpha   90.00
_cell.angle_beta   90.00
_cell.angle_gamma   90.00
#
_symmetry.space_group_name_H-M   'P 1'
#
loop_
_entity.id
_entity.type
_entity.pdbx_description
1 polymer ?
#
loop_
_entity_poly.entity_id
_entity_poly.type
_entity_poly.pdbx_seq_one_letter_code
_entity_poly.pdbx_strand_id
1 'polypeptide(L)'
;MTVFPLPPDAFGDRFELEALPLPRQPAGYAVQMLDTDRLLDQQSGDFLPVRSTALQALFESFDAAYAAAKAWVETHDTGPDQHRLAIVPAGYDSILERHILIYGVLGGQP
;
A
#
# COMPACT_ATOMS: atom_id res chain seq x y z
N MET A 1 -9.81 0.69 -22.67
CA MET A 1 -9.64 0.80 -21.21
C MET A 1 -10.78 0.04 -20.57
N THR A 2 -10.49 -1.16 -20.10
CA THR A 2 -11.47 -2.05 -19.47
C THR A 2 -11.55 -1.62 -18.01
N VAL A 3 -12.60 -0.88 -17.63
CA VAL A 3 -12.81 -0.49 -16.23
C VAL A 3 -13.48 -1.66 -15.53
N PHE A 4 -12.71 -2.41 -14.75
CA PHE A 4 -13.27 -3.44 -13.88
C PHE A 4 -13.80 -2.78 -12.59
N PRO A 5 -15.05 -3.02 -12.17
CA PRO A 5 -15.50 -2.58 -10.86
C PRO A 5 -14.75 -3.38 -9.79
N LEU A 6 -13.79 -2.73 -9.13
CA LEU A 6 -13.13 -3.29 -7.95
C LEU A 6 -14.05 -3.18 -6.74
N PRO A 7 -14.22 -4.25 -5.94
CA PRO A 7 -14.98 -4.19 -4.71
C PRO A 7 -14.28 -3.29 -3.66
N PRO A 8 -15.00 -2.71 -2.70
CA PRO A 8 -14.45 -1.74 -1.74
C PRO A 8 -13.31 -2.31 -0.86
N ASP A 9 -13.25 -3.64 -0.73
CA ASP A 9 -12.24 -4.41 0.00
C ASP A 9 -11.19 -5.06 -0.91
N ALA A 10 -11.11 -4.65 -2.19
CA ALA A 10 -10.17 -5.22 -3.18
C ALA A 10 -8.71 -5.22 -2.70
N PHE A 11 -8.32 -4.23 -1.90
CA PHE A 11 -6.96 -4.07 -1.37
C PHE A 11 -6.87 -4.31 0.14
N GLY A 12 -7.83 -5.07 0.70
CA GLY A 12 -8.00 -5.28 2.13
C GLY A 12 -9.13 -4.45 2.72
N ASP A 13 -9.55 -4.82 3.94
CA ASP A 13 -10.60 -4.12 4.67
C ASP A 13 -10.23 -2.66 4.94
N ARG A 14 -11.22 -1.77 4.86
CA ARG A 14 -11.03 -0.37 5.28
C ARG A 14 -10.75 -0.33 6.78
N PHE A 15 -9.73 0.44 7.16
CA PHE A 15 -9.39 0.70 8.56
C PHE A 15 -9.04 2.17 8.77
N GLU A 16 -9.14 2.62 10.01
CA GLU A 16 -8.72 3.94 10.45
C GLU A 16 -7.44 3.81 11.29
N LEU A 17 -6.40 4.58 10.94
CA LEU A 17 -5.08 4.50 11.58
C LEU A 17 -5.12 4.65 13.11
N GLU A 18 -5.98 5.54 13.60
CA GLU A 18 -6.12 5.86 15.03
C GLU A 18 -6.80 4.73 15.84
N ALA A 19 -7.60 3.91 15.17
CA ALA A 19 -8.33 2.80 15.78
C ALA A 19 -7.50 1.51 15.81
N LEU A 20 -6.36 1.47 15.11
CA LEU A 20 -5.52 0.29 15.09
C LEU A 20 -4.69 0.19 16.39
N PRO A 21 -4.61 -0.99 17.04
CA PRO A 21 -3.82 -1.21 18.24
C PRO A 21 -2.32 -1.35 17.90
N LEU A 22 -1.75 -0.33 17.26
CA LEU A 22 -0.37 -0.36 16.78
C LEU A 22 0.61 0.07 17.86
N PRO A 23 1.79 -0.58 17.95
CA PRO A 23 2.84 -0.21 18.89
C PRO A 23 3.47 1.15 18.58
N ARG A 24 3.26 1.67 17.36
CA ARG A 24 3.71 2.98 16.91
C ARG A 24 2.59 3.63 16.11
N GLN A 25 2.44 4.95 16.25
CA GLN A 25 1.50 5.68 15.42
C GLN A 25 1.98 5.63 13.96
N PRO A 26 1.15 5.09 13.04
CA PRO A 26 1.42 5.19 11.62
C PRO A 26 1.37 6.65 11.18
N ALA A 27 2.17 6.98 10.16
CA ALA A 27 2.17 8.31 9.55
C ALA A 27 1.17 8.40 8.39
N GLY A 28 0.74 7.26 7.84
CA GLY A 28 -0.19 7.21 6.72
C GLY A 28 -0.51 5.78 6.27
N TYR A 29 -1.11 5.70 5.10
CA TYR A 29 -1.43 4.46 4.39
C TYR A 29 -0.40 4.24 3.29
N ALA A 30 -0.05 2.99 2.99
CA ALA A 30 0.79 2.64 1.85
C ALA A 30 0.16 1.49 1.05
N VAL A 31 0.41 1.45 -0.26
CA VAL A 31 0.01 0.31 -1.10
C VAL A 31 1.21 -0.62 -1.23
N GLN A 32 1.11 -1.82 -0.67
CA GLN A 32 2.14 -2.85 -0.72
C GLN A 32 1.84 -3.86 -1.82
N MET A 33 2.88 -4.27 -2.55
CA MET A 33 2.84 -5.47 -3.37
C MET A 33 3.09 -6.69 -2.48
N LEU A 34 2.09 -7.57 -2.36
CA LEU A 34 2.12 -8.77 -1.53
C LEU A 34 3.32 -9.65 -1.88
N ASP A 35 3.83 -10.36 -0.87
CA ASP A 35 5.04 -11.21 -0.94
C ASP A 35 6.35 -10.45 -1.26
N THR A 36 6.32 -9.11 -1.27
CA THR A 36 7.50 -8.28 -1.50
C THR A 36 7.67 -7.19 -0.45
N ASP A 37 8.86 -6.59 -0.42
CA ASP A 37 9.17 -5.39 0.37
C ASP A 37 8.91 -4.09 -0.40
N ARG A 38 8.05 -4.10 -1.43
CA ARG A 38 7.84 -2.96 -2.33
C ARG A 38 6.53 -2.24 -2.04
N LEU A 39 6.61 -0.91 -2.10
CA LEU A 39 5.49 0.00 -1.95
C LEU A 39 5.30 0.81 -3.23
N LEU A 40 4.04 1.15 -3.52
CA LEU A 40 3.70 2.05 -4.62
C LEU A 40 4.21 3.45 -4.29
N ASP A 41 5.08 3.96 -5.15
CA ASP A 41 5.59 5.31 -5.08
C ASP A 41 4.63 6.28 -5.77
N GLN A 42 4.27 7.36 -5.07
CA GLN A 42 3.32 8.35 -5.58
C GLN A 42 3.86 9.16 -6.76
N GLN A 43 5.18 9.35 -6.85
CA GLN A 43 5.77 10.21 -7.87
C GLN A 43 5.93 9.48 -9.20
N SER A 44 6.42 8.25 -9.16
CA SER A 44 6.69 7.43 -10.34
C SER A 44 5.51 6.55 -10.75
N GLY A 45 4.62 6.21 -9.82
CA GLY A 45 3.60 5.18 -10.05
C GLY A 45 4.16 3.76 -10.09
N ASP A 46 5.44 3.57 -9.72
CA ASP A 46 6.14 2.29 -9.71
C ASP A 46 6.28 1.72 -8.29
N PHE A 47 6.54 0.41 -8.20
CA PHE A 47 6.79 -0.28 -6.94
C PHE A 47 8.28 -0.23 -6.57
N LEU A 48 8.63 0.61 -5.60
CA LEU A 48 9.99 0.76 -5.09
C LEU A 48 10.20 -0.02 -3.79
N PRO A 49 11.41 -0.55 -3.51
CA PRO A 49 11.71 -1.18 -2.24
C PRO A 49 11.51 -0.20 -1.07
N VAL A 50 10.95 -0.66 0.05
CA VAL A 50 10.70 0.13 1.27
C VAL A 50 11.95 0.85 1.81
N ARG A 51 13.13 0.28 1.53
CA ARG A 51 14.44 0.82 1.89
C ARG A 51 14.97 1.91 0.95
N SER A 52 14.24 2.23 -0.12
CA SER A 52 14.60 3.29 -1.06
C SER A 52 14.41 4.65 -0.39
N THR A 53 15.46 5.47 -0.39
CA THR A 53 15.41 6.84 0.15
C THR A 53 14.59 7.79 -0.72
N ALA A 54 14.42 7.47 -2.00
CA ALA A 54 13.60 8.24 -2.93
C ALA A 54 12.10 7.91 -2.84
N LEU A 55 11.72 6.87 -2.10
CA LEU A 55 10.35 6.41 -2.02
C LEU A 55 9.45 7.44 -1.34
N GLN A 56 8.28 7.68 -1.92
CA GLN A 56 7.19 8.47 -1.36
C GLN A 56 5.91 7.65 -1.41
N ALA A 57 5.70 6.80 -0.40
CA ALA A 57 4.61 5.83 -0.36
C ALA A 57 3.52 6.15 0.68
N LEU A 58 3.61 7.29 1.39
CA LEU A 58 2.64 7.65 2.43
C LEU A 58 1.47 8.46 1.88
N PHE A 59 0.32 7.83 1.80
CA PHE A 59 -0.96 8.44 1.49
C PHE A 59 -1.64 8.93 2.77
N GLU A 60 -2.27 10.10 2.71
CA GLU A 60 -2.92 10.73 3.86
C GLU A 60 -4.24 10.04 4.26
N SER A 61 -4.85 9.26 3.36
CA SER A 61 -6.10 8.56 3.61
C SER A 61 -6.15 7.19 2.91
N PHE A 62 -7.01 6.31 3.43
CA PHE A 62 -7.29 5.02 2.78
C PHE A 62 -7.84 5.22 1.37
N ASP A 63 -8.70 6.21 1.16
CA ASP A 63 -9.28 6.52 -0.15
C ASP A 63 -8.22 6.96 -1.18
N ALA A 64 -7.22 7.74 -0.74
CA ALA A 64 -6.10 8.13 -1.59
C ALA A 64 -5.25 6.92 -1.99
N ALA A 65 -4.95 6.03 -1.03
CA ALA A 65 -4.23 4.78 -1.31
C ALA A 65 -5.03 3.86 -2.25
N TYR A 66 -6.35 3.74 -2.04
CA TYR A 66 -7.25 2.95 -2.88
C TYR A 66 -7.31 3.48 -4.31
N ALA A 67 -7.43 4.80 -4.48
CA ALA A 67 -7.44 5.42 -5.80
C ALA A 67 -6.12 5.15 -6.56
N ALA A 68 -4.98 5.25 -5.88
CA ALA A 68 -3.67 4.98 -6.46
C ALA A 68 -3.50 3.49 -6.84
N ALA A 69 -3.90 2.57 -5.96
CA ALA A 69 -3.87 1.13 -6.23
C ALA A 69 -4.77 0.78 -7.42
N LYS A 70 -6.00 1.32 -7.46
CA LYS A 70 -6.93 1.15 -8.58
C LYS A 70 -6.33 1.62 -9.90
N ALA A 71 -5.75 2.83 -9.92
CA ALA A 71 -5.12 3.38 -11.12
C ALA A 71 -3.97 2.49 -11.61
N TRP A 72 -3.18 1.94 -10.69
CA TRP A 72 -2.11 1.00 -11.02
C TRP A 72 -2.66 -0.28 -11.67
N VAL A 73 -3.71 -0.88 -11.11
CA VAL A 73 -4.37 -2.08 -11.63
C VAL A 73 -4.95 -1.85 -13.03
N GLU A 74 -5.66 -0.73 -13.21
CA GLU A 74 -6.22 -0.33 -14.51
C GLU A 74 -5.14 -0.11 -15.58
N THR A 75 -3.97 0.39 -15.18
CA THR A 75 -2.83 0.61 -16.10
C THR A 75 -2.15 -0.68 -16.52
N HIS A 76 -2.09 -1.68 -15.63
CA HIS A 76 -1.36 -2.93 -15.85
C HIS A 76 -2.26 -4.09 -16.33
N ASP A 77 -3.54 -3.82 -16.62
CA ASP A 77 -4.56 -4.78 -17.07
C ASP A 77 -4.55 -6.09 -16.25
N THR A 78 -4.36 -5.93 -14.94
CA THR A 78 -4.33 -7.06 -14.02
C THR A 78 -5.74 -7.24 -13.48
N GLY A 79 -6.32 -8.44 -13.63
CA GLY A 79 -7.67 -8.71 -13.12
C GLY A 79 -7.76 -8.48 -11.59
N PRO A 80 -8.97 -8.24 -11.04
CA PRO A 80 -9.19 -8.01 -9.61
C PRO A 80 -8.56 -9.08 -8.70
N ASP A 81 -8.49 -10.34 -9.14
CA ASP A 81 -7.93 -11.43 -8.34
C ASP A 81 -6.41 -11.62 -8.53
N GLN A 82 -5.77 -10.87 -9.43
CA GLN A 82 -4.36 -11.05 -9.81
C GLN A 82 -3.43 -9.94 -9.32
N HIS A 83 -3.93 -8.79 -8.86
CA HIS A 83 -3.09 -7.62 -8.62
C HIS A 83 -2.13 -7.76 -7.43
N ARG A 84 -2.37 -8.68 -6.49
CA ARG A 84 -1.51 -8.93 -5.32
C ARG A 84 -1.10 -7.63 -4.60
N LEU A 85 -2.07 -6.73 -4.40
CA LEU A 85 -1.86 -5.44 -3.73
C LEU A 85 -2.65 -5.41 -2.44
N ALA A 86 -2.10 -4.77 -1.40
CA ALA A 86 -2.80 -4.50 -0.14
C ALA A 86 -2.50 -3.10 0.36
N ILE A 87 -3.49 -2.44 0.96
CA ILE A 87 -3.31 -1.18 1.67
C ILE A 87 -2.95 -1.51 3.12
N VAL A 88 -1.84 -0.95 3.59
CA VAL A 88 -1.29 -1.23 4.92
C VAL A 88 -0.97 0.06 5.66
N PRO A 89 -1.03 0.06 7.01
CA PRO A 89 -0.53 1.19 7.80
C PRO A 89 0.99 1.28 7.67
N ALA A 90 1.48 2.46 7.32
CA ALA A 90 2.90 2.73 7.15
C ALA A 90 3.34 3.92 8.00
N GLY A 91 4.61 3.89 8.40
CA GLY A 91 5.28 4.99 9.07
C GLY A 91 6.51 5.43 8.30
N TYR A 92 7.08 6.57 8.70
CA TYR A 92 8.39 7.01 8.25
C TYR A 92 9.32 7.11 9.45
N ASP A 93 10.48 6.47 9.37
CA ASP A 93 11.56 6.62 10.34
C ASP A 93 12.37 7.86 9.99
N SER A 94 12.20 8.94 10.75
CA SER A 94 12.97 10.17 10.53
C SER A 94 14.43 10.06 11.00
N ILE A 95 14.79 9.05 11.80
CA ILE A 95 16.16 8.81 12.25
C ILE A 95 16.93 8.01 11.18
N LEU A 96 16.27 7.04 10.56
CA LEU A 96 16.85 6.16 9.55
C LEU A 96 16.50 6.56 8.11
N GLU A 97 15.80 7.68 7.93
CA GLU A 97 15.35 8.28 6.66
C GLU A 97 14.69 7.26 5.70
N ARG A 98 13.82 6.40 6.23
CA ARG A 98 13.21 5.31 5.47
C ARG A 98 11.77 5.01 5.89
N HIS A 99 11.01 4.42 4.99
CA HIS A 99 9.66 3.93 5.29
C HIS A 99 9.74 2.69 6.20
N ILE A 100 8.77 2.56 7.11
CA ILE A 100 8.58 1.36 7.94
C ILE A 100 7.18 0.83 7.67
N LEU A 101 7.10 -0.44 7.28
CA LEU A 101 5.84 -1.19 7.33
C LEU A 101 5.57 -1.57 8.78
N ILE A 102 4.48 -1.07 9.36
CA ILE A 102 4.12 -1.38 10.75
C ILE A 102 3.45 -2.77 10.82
N TYR A 103 2.80 -3.17 9.73
CA TYR A 103 2.39 -4.55 9.45
C TYR A 103 2.76 -4.90 8.02
N GLY A 104 3.46 -6.02 7.83
CA GLY A 104 3.61 -6.66 6.52
C GLY A 104 2.61 -7.80 6.43
N VAL A 105 1.75 -7.80 5.41
CA VAL A 105 0.92 -8.96 5.11
C VAL A 105 1.81 -9.98 4.41
N LEU A 106 2.31 -10.96 5.17
CA LEU A 106 2.94 -12.14 4.59
C LEU A 106 1.82 -13.01 4.01
N GLY A 107 1.88 -13.32 2.71
CA GLY A 107 0.98 -14.30 2.11
C GLY A 107 1.06 -15.60 2.91
N GLY A 108 -0.01 -15.93 3.62
CA GLY A 108 -0.09 -17.17 4.38
C GLY A 108 -0.19 -18.32 3.41
N GLN A 109 0.94 -18.97 3.09
CA GLN A 109 0.87 -20.39 2.77
C GLN A 109 0.91 -21.16 4.09
N PRO A 110 -0.04 -22.09 4.32
CA PRO A 110 -0.21 -22.83 5.57
C PRO A 110 1.01 -23.66 5.96
#